data_AF-A0A969QP12-F1
#
_entry.id   AF-A0A969QP12-F1
#
_cell.length_a   1.000
_cell.length_b   1.000
_cell.length_c   1.000
_cell.angle_alpha   90.00
_cell.angle_beta   90.00
_cell.angle_gamma   90.00
#
_symmetry.space_group_name_H-M   'P 1'
#
loop_
_entity.id
_entity.type
_entity.pdbx_description
1 polymer ?
#
loop_
_entity_poly.entity_id
_entity_poly.type
_entity_poly.pdbx_seq_one_letter_code
_entity_poly.pdbx_strand_id
1 'polypeptide(L)'
;MSLKIEQGLFNLDFTDYHAILGVPVDADMKDIRKGYLKIARRLHPDSCAQDAECDRQRAAEFLSKLVNPAYEKLSQERNYTEYCVLLRIKGQQALKQQETVLLTSELARKLAAASDIDNLYRLTLRNLADQQYEHLEQTLELTGQISEMNLIYLMRKEGRGELNLGKKTAVGNASSSEKPAIAAAPAPVVQTTDSLVSAYLRRAQEYEKKQDYSRVILELRDATRIDPRNSSCHSRLGEIYLKTNQAKMAKIHFMKALELNSKDEAALAGLKKVEGNRAPAEIASGKKSGKVDPKATPKSGKVDPKPEGGLFGLFGGKKK
;
A
#
# COMPACT_ATOMS: atom_id res chain seq x y z
N MET A 1 -6.90 -21.92 -17.92
CA MET A 1 -8.07 -22.11 -17.02
C MET A 1 -8.34 -20.80 -16.30
N SER A 2 -9.57 -20.47 -15.93
CA SER A 2 -9.83 -19.29 -15.10
C SER A 2 -9.43 -19.56 -13.66
N LEU A 3 -8.60 -18.68 -13.06
CA LEU A 3 -8.23 -18.72 -11.64
C LEU A 3 -9.38 -18.16 -10.78
N LYS A 4 -10.54 -18.81 -10.83
CA LYS A 4 -11.72 -18.36 -10.10
C LYS A 4 -11.79 -19.05 -8.74
N ILE A 5 -12.00 -18.27 -7.69
CA ILE A 5 -12.23 -18.75 -6.33
C ILE A 5 -13.66 -18.33 -5.98
N GLU A 6 -14.49 -19.27 -5.52
CA GLU A 6 -15.93 -19.07 -5.31
C GLU A 6 -16.33 -19.28 -3.84
N GLN A 7 -15.46 -18.89 -2.91
CA GLN A 7 -15.66 -19.05 -1.47
C GLN A 7 -15.22 -17.80 -0.70
N GLY A 8 -15.81 -17.61 0.49
CA GLY A 8 -15.41 -16.53 1.40
C GLY A 8 -15.60 -15.13 0.82
N LEU A 9 -14.59 -14.27 1.03
CA LEU A 9 -14.64 -12.88 0.55
C LEU A 9 -14.69 -12.76 -0.98
N PHE A 10 -14.23 -13.78 -1.72
CA PHE A 10 -14.30 -13.81 -3.19
C PHE A 10 -15.74 -13.81 -3.72
N ASN A 11 -16.70 -14.37 -2.95
CA ASN A 11 -18.13 -14.32 -3.31
C ASN A 11 -18.76 -12.94 -3.09
N LEU A 12 -18.04 -12.01 -2.45
CA LEU A 12 -18.48 -10.64 -2.20
C LEU A 12 -17.81 -9.65 -3.17
N ASP A 13 -17.43 -10.09 -4.36
CA ASP A 13 -16.69 -9.32 -5.36
C ASP A 13 -15.43 -8.65 -4.79
N PHE A 14 -14.70 -9.39 -3.94
CA PHE A 14 -13.52 -8.89 -3.24
C PHE A 14 -12.35 -9.87 -3.33
N THR A 15 -11.18 -9.38 -3.72
CA THR A 15 -9.97 -10.20 -3.76
C THR A 15 -9.32 -10.25 -2.39
N ASP A 16 -9.31 -11.43 -1.76
CA ASP A 16 -8.69 -11.63 -0.45
C ASP A 16 -7.18 -11.92 -0.59
N TYR A 17 -6.37 -10.87 -0.49
CA TYR A 17 -4.92 -10.98 -0.59
C TYR A 17 -4.27 -11.69 0.62
N HIS A 18 -4.93 -11.67 1.79
CA HIS A 18 -4.45 -12.41 2.96
C HIS A 18 -4.61 -13.91 2.75
N ALA A 19 -5.75 -14.32 2.19
CA ALA A 19 -5.97 -15.71 1.81
C ALA A 19 -4.98 -16.17 0.75
N ILE A 20 -4.72 -15.39 -0.30
CA ILE A 20 -3.74 -15.75 -1.34
C ILE A 20 -2.33 -15.94 -0.76
N LEU A 21 -1.92 -15.11 0.20
CA LEU A 21 -0.60 -15.23 0.84
C LEU A 21 -0.57 -16.19 2.03
N GLY A 22 -1.69 -16.81 2.40
CA GLY A 22 -1.79 -17.73 3.53
C GLY A 22 -1.44 -17.08 4.86
N VAL A 23 -1.79 -15.82 5.06
CA VAL A 23 -1.48 -15.05 6.28
C VAL A 23 -2.75 -14.54 6.97
N PRO A 24 -2.75 -14.38 8.31
CA PRO A 24 -3.88 -13.77 9.03
C PRO A 24 -4.25 -12.38 8.50
N VAL A 25 -5.53 -11.99 8.63
CA VAL A 25 -6.00 -10.64 8.24
C VAL A 25 -5.35 -9.51 9.04
N ASP A 26 -4.82 -9.82 10.23
CA ASP A 26 -4.10 -8.88 11.09
C ASP A 26 -2.58 -9.02 10.99
N ALA A 27 -2.08 -9.77 10.00
CA ALA A 27 -0.65 -10.00 9.79
C ALA A 27 0.13 -8.69 9.57
N ASP A 28 1.31 -8.61 10.18
CA ASP A 28 2.22 -7.48 9.97
C ASP A 28 3.05 -7.65 8.68
N MET A 29 3.83 -6.62 8.34
CA MET A 29 4.68 -6.62 7.15
C MET A 29 5.73 -7.74 7.14
N LYS A 30 6.20 -8.18 8.32
CA LYS A 30 7.17 -9.27 8.43
C LYS A 30 6.50 -10.60 8.10
N ASP A 31 5.30 -10.82 8.64
CA ASP A 31 4.50 -12.01 8.37
C ASP A 31 4.08 -12.09 6.90
N ILE A 32 3.61 -10.99 6.32
CA ILE A 32 3.27 -10.88 4.89
C ILE A 32 4.48 -11.25 4.02
N ARG A 33 5.66 -10.68 4.30
CA ARG A 33 6.89 -10.98 3.57
C ARG A 33 7.31 -12.44 3.74
N LYS A 34 7.19 -12.99 4.95
CA LYS A 34 7.54 -14.39 5.25
C LYS A 34 6.62 -15.36 4.50
N GLY A 35 5.31 -15.10 4.48
CA GLY A 35 4.33 -15.87 3.71
C GLY A 35 4.64 -15.86 2.22
N TYR A 36 4.83 -14.67 1.64
CA TYR A 36 5.22 -14.51 0.23
C TYR A 36 6.49 -15.30 -0.12
N LEU A 37 7.57 -15.17 0.65
CA LEU A 37 8.83 -15.87 0.35
C LEU A 37 8.72 -17.40 0.50
N LYS A 38 7.82 -17.90 1.36
CA LYS A 38 7.55 -19.33 1.48
C LYS A 38 6.84 -19.84 0.23
N ILE A 39 5.81 -19.13 -0.23
CA ILE A 39 5.04 -19.48 -1.43
C ILE A 39 5.89 -19.36 -2.69
N ALA A 40 6.61 -18.25 -2.85
CA ALA A 40 7.46 -18.00 -4.02
C ALA A 40 8.54 -19.08 -4.19
N ARG A 41 9.13 -19.56 -3.09
CA ARG A 41 10.10 -20.68 -3.14
C ARG A 41 9.44 -21.99 -3.57
N ARG A 42 8.20 -22.26 -3.15
CA ARG A 42 7.46 -23.47 -3.56
C ARG A 42 7.06 -23.44 -5.03
N LEU A 43 6.63 -22.28 -5.52
CA LEU A 43 6.20 -22.10 -6.91
C LEU A 43 7.35 -21.80 -7.89
N HIS A 44 8.58 -21.71 -7.42
CA HIS A 44 9.73 -21.45 -8.29
C HIS A 44 10.01 -22.67 -9.20
N PRO A 45 10.29 -22.48 -10.49
CA PRO A 45 10.51 -23.58 -11.44
C PRO A 45 11.64 -24.53 -11.04
N ASP A 46 12.68 -24.05 -10.34
CA ASP A 46 13.79 -24.88 -9.86
C ASP A 46 13.42 -25.80 -8.69
N SER A 47 12.34 -25.49 -7.96
CA SER A 47 11.84 -26.33 -6.85
C SER A 47 10.97 -27.48 -7.35
N CYS A 48 10.43 -27.38 -8.58
CA CYS A 48 9.66 -28.43 -9.24
C CYS A 48 10.61 -29.48 -9.82
N ALA A 49 11.13 -30.36 -8.96
CA ALA A 49 11.88 -31.53 -9.40
C ALA A 49 10.90 -32.54 -10.03
N GLN A 50 11.03 -32.75 -11.34
CA GLN A 50 10.46 -33.85 -12.14
C GLN A 50 8.96 -33.86 -12.50
N ASP A 51 8.14 -32.93 -12.00
CA ASP A 51 6.71 -32.88 -12.39
C ASP A 51 6.47 -32.33 -13.81
N ALA A 52 5.40 -32.83 -14.43
CA ALA A 52 5.04 -32.58 -15.82
C ALA A 52 5.04 -31.09 -16.17
N GLU A 53 5.39 -30.74 -17.41
CA GLU A 53 5.43 -29.35 -17.93
C GLU A 53 4.18 -28.51 -17.59
N CYS A 54 3.02 -29.19 -17.48
CA CYS A 54 1.74 -28.64 -17.01
C CYS A 54 1.81 -28.02 -15.60
N ASP A 55 2.47 -28.68 -14.64
CA ASP A 55 2.57 -28.22 -13.26
C ASP A 55 3.50 -27.02 -13.14
N ARG A 56 4.59 -26.98 -13.94
CA ARG A 56 5.45 -25.80 -14.04
C ARG A 56 4.70 -24.59 -14.60
N GLN A 57 3.87 -24.79 -15.62
CA GLN A 57 3.05 -23.72 -16.19
C GLN A 57 2.00 -23.22 -15.18
N ARG A 58 1.33 -24.12 -14.46
CA ARG A 58 0.35 -23.77 -13.43
C ARG A 58 0.99 -23.04 -12.24
N ALA A 59 2.16 -23.48 -11.78
CA ALA A 59 2.91 -22.80 -10.73
C ALA A 59 3.30 -21.37 -11.14
N ALA A 60 3.82 -21.19 -12.37
CA ALA A 60 4.14 -19.88 -12.92
C ALA A 60 2.88 -18.99 -13.05
N GLU A 61 1.74 -19.56 -13.44
CA GLU A 61 0.47 -18.86 -13.51
C GLU A 61 -0.01 -18.39 -12.13
N PHE A 62 0.02 -19.24 -11.10
CA PHE A 62 -0.31 -18.83 -9.72
C PHE A 62 0.63 -17.74 -9.21
N LEU A 63 1.94 -17.88 -9.43
CA LEU A 63 2.93 -16.91 -8.97
C LEU A 63 2.68 -15.53 -9.61
N SER A 64 2.53 -15.49 -10.94
CA SER A 64 2.39 -14.24 -11.68
C SER A 64 1.01 -13.58 -11.57
N LYS A 65 -0.07 -14.36 -11.53
CA LYS A 65 -1.46 -13.84 -11.57
C LYS A 65 -2.14 -13.74 -10.20
N LEU A 66 -1.66 -14.44 -9.17
CA LEU A 66 -2.25 -14.39 -7.82
C LEU A 66 -1.25 -13.88 -6.79
N VAL A 67 -0.13 -14.58 -6.61
CA VAL A 67 0.78 -14.35 -5.47
C VAL A 67 1.51 -13.01 -5.57
N ASN A 68 2.09 -12.68 -6.73
CA ASN A 68 2.80 -11.42 -6.93
C ASN A 68 1.86 -10.20 -6.79
N PRO A 69 0.68 -10.15 -7.43
CA PRO A 69 -0.28 -9.07 -7.22
C PRO A 69 -0.73 -8.93 -5.76
N ALA A 70 -0.96 -10.04 -5.05
CA ALA A 70 -1.32 -10.02 -3.64
C ALA A 70 -0.20 -9.42 -2.78
N TYR A 71 1.05 -9.84 -3.01
CA TYR A 71 2.20 -9.28 -2.32
C TYR A 71 2.41 -7.81 -2.65
N GLU A 72 2.27 -7.38 -3.91
CA GLU A 72 2.38 -5.97 -4.28
C GLU A 72 1.34 -5.11 -3.54
N LYS A 73 0.11 -5.61 -3.41
CA LYS A 73 -0.96 -4.91 -2.68
C LYS A 73 -0.72 -4.84 -1.19
N LEU A 74 -0.19 -5.89 -0.57
CA LEU A 74 0.02 -5.94 0.87
C LEU A 74 1.39 -5.39 1.31
N SER A 75 2.40 -5.35 0.43
CA SER A 75 3.76 -4.92 0.75
C SER A 75 3.95 -3.40 0.76
N GLN A 76 3.06 -2.65 0.12
CA GLN A 76 3.09 -1.19 0.10
C GLN A 76 2.16 -0.63 1.18
N GLU A 77 2.70 0.14 2.13
CA GLU A 77 1.95 0.65 3.30
C GLU A 77 0.65 1.37 2.92
N ARG A 78 0.68 2.18 1.85
CA ARG A 78 -0.51 2.86 1.33
C ARG A 78 -1.58 1.87 0.87
N ASN A 79 -1.20 0.92 0.01
CA ASN A 79 -2.13 -0.06 -0.54
C ASN A 79 -2.68 -0.97 0.56
N TYR A 80 -1.84 -1.36 1.51
CA TYR A 80 -2.23 -2.16 2.67
C TYR A 80 -3.27 -1.42 3.52
N THR A 81 -3.05 -0.14 3.79
CA THR A 81 -4.01 0.68 4.57
C THR A 81 -5.35 0.82 3.84
N GLU A 82 -5.34 1.13 2.54
CA GLU A 82 -6.56 1.21 1.72
C GLU A 82 -7.28 -0.14 1.68
N TYR A 83 -6.54 -1.23 1.53
CA TYR A 83 -7.06 -2.59 1.53
C TYR A 83 -7.68 -2.97 2.89
N CYS A 84 -7.05 -2.66 4.02
CA CYS A 84 -7.59 -2.92 5.35
C CYS A 84 -8.94 -2.21 5.59
N VAL A 85 -9.12 -1.00 5.04
CA VAL A 85 -10.41 -0.29 5.11
C VAL A 85 -11.48 -1.04 4.35
N LEU A 86 -11.19 -1.49 3.12
CA LEU A 86 -12.14 -2.27 2.33
C LEU A 86 -12.46 -3.61 2.99
N LEU A 87 -11.45 -4.30 3.54
CA LEU A 87 -11.60 -5.55 4.26
C LEU A 87 -12.54 -5.40 5.47
N ARG A 88 -12.40 -4.31 6.22
CA ARG A 88 -13.32 -3.97 7.32
C ARG A 88 -14.74 -3.74 6.84
N ILE A 89 -14.93 -2.99 5.75
CA ILE A 89 -16.26 -2.73 5.16
C ILE A 89 -16.92 -4.06 4.76
N LYS A 90 -16.17 -4.98 4.15
CA LYS A 90 -16.69 -6.31 3.79
C LYS A 90 -17.10 -7.12 5.02
N GLY A 91 -16.31 -7.11 6.09
CA GLY A 91 -16.67 -7.73 7.37
C GLY A 91 -17.97 -7.14 7.97
N GLN A 92 -18.13 -5.82 7.93
CA GLN A 92 -19.35 -5.14 8.39
C GLN A 92 -20.57 -5.47 7.54
N GLN A 93 -20.42 -5.51 6.22
CA GLN A 93 -21.49 -5.88 5.29
C GLN A 93 -21.94 -7.31 5.53
N ALA A 94 -20.99 -8.23 5.65
CA ALA A 94 -21.27 -9.63 5.92
C ALA A 94 -21.96 -9.83 7.28
N LEU A 95 -21.56 -9.08 8.32
CA LEU A 95 -22.23 -9.10 9.61
C LEU A 95 -23.69 -8.65 9.52
N LYS A 96 -23.98 -7.60 8.73
CA LYS A 96 -25.36 -7.13 8.49
C LYS A 96 -26.18 -8.13 7.68
N GLN A 97 -25.54 -8.90 6.81
CA GLN A 97 -26.15 -9.86 5.90
C GLN A 97 -25.92 -11.32 6.35
N GLN A 98 -25.72 -11.56 7.65
CA GLN A 98 -25.26 -12.86 8.18
C GLN A 98 -26.13 -14.05 7.73
N GLU A 99 -27.43 -13.85 7.54
CA GLU A 99 -28.38 -14.89 7.12
C GLU A 99 -28.16 -15.37 5.68
N THR A 100 -27.48 -14.57 4.86
CA THR A 100 -27.19 -14.87 3.45
C THR A 100 -25.77 -15.38 3.23
N VAL A 101 -24.91 -15.36 4.27
CA VAL A 101 -23.53 -15.85 4.17
C VAL A 101 -23.54 -17.38 4.17
N LEU A 102 -23.32 -17.96 3.00
CA LEU A 102 -23.22 -19.41 2.82
C LEU A 102 -21.84 -19.89 3.30
N LEU A 103 -21.82 -20.75 4.33
CA LEU A 103 -20.60 -21.39 4.82
C LEU A 103 -20.49 -22.80 4.27
N THR A 104 -19.48 -23.02 3.44
CA THR A 104 -19.21 -24.27 2.76
C THR A 104 -18.29 -25.18 3.58
N SER A 105 -17.24 -24.63 4.19
CA SER A 105 -16.25 -25.39 4.95
C SER A 105 -16.73 -25.75 6.35
N GLU A 106 -16.47 -27.01 6.74
CA GLU A 106 -16.60 -27.47 8.13
C GLU A 106 -15.75 -26.64 9.10
N LEU A 107 -14.57 -26.17 8.66
CA LEU A 107 -13.67 -25.35 9.48
C LEU A 107 -14.29 -23.97 9.76
N ALA A 108 -14.92 -23.36 8.76
CA ALA A 108 -15.60 -22.08 8.92
C ALA A 108 -16.80 -22.18 9.86
N ARG A 109 -17.60 -23.26 9.76
CA ARG A 109 -18.70 -23.55 10.69
C ARG A 109 -18.22 -23.74 12.13
N LYS A 110 -17.12 -24.49 12.32
CA LYS A 110 -16.48 -24.63 13.65
C LYS A 110 -16.00 -23.29 14.20
N LEU A 111 -15.37 -22.46 13.37
CA LEU A 111 -14.90 -21.12 13.76
C LEU A 111 -16.07 -20.19 14.13
N ALA A 112 -17.17 -20.25 13.39
CA ALA A 112 -18.38 -19.49 13.67
C ALA A 112 -18.99 -19.83 15.05
N ALA A 113 -18.92 -21.09 15.47
CA ALA A 113 -19.41 -21.55 16.77
C ALA A 113 -18.39 -21.40 17.92
N ALA A 114 -17.12 -21.11 17.62
CA ALA A 114 -16.06 -21.12 18.63
C ALA A 114 -16.15 -19.97 19.64
N SER A 115 -15.82 -20.27 20.90
CA SER A 115 -15.68 -19.31 21.99
C SER A 115 -14.36 -18.53 21.90
N ASP A 116 -13.24 -19.25 21.77
CA ASP A 116 -11.90 -18.71 21.52
C ASP A 116 -11.62 -18.69 20.01
N ILE A 117 -12.05 -17.60 19.37
CA ILE A 117 -11.95 -17.45 17.92
C ILE A 117 -10.52 -17.13 17.46
N ASP A 118 -9.74 -16.38 18.25
CA ASP A 118 -8.41 -15.90 17.85
C ASP A 118 -7.43 -17.08 17.74
N ASN A 119 -7.41 -17.97 18.72
CA ASN A 119 -6.55 -19.15 18.68
C ASN A 119 -6.95 -20.13 17.57
N LEU A 120 -8.24 -20.47 17.51
CA LEU A 120 -8.74 -21.42 16.51
C LEU A 120 -8.47 -20.92 15.09
N TYR A 121 -8.73 -19.63 14.82
CA TYR A 121 -8.45 -18.99 13.54
C TYR A 121 -6.98 -19.12 13.15
N ARG A 122 -6.05 -18.74 14.04
CA ARG A 122 -4.61 -18.80 13.74
C ARG A 122 -4.11 -20.22 13.50
N LEU A 123 -4.56 -21.19 14.31
CA LEU A 123 -4.17 -22.59 14.18
C LEU A 123 -4.64 -23.20 12.87
N THR A 124 -5.93 -23.02 12.56
CA THR A 124 -6.54 -23.58 11.35
C THR A 124 -6.00 -22.91 10.09
N LEU A 125 -5.81 -21.58 10.10
CA LEU A 125 -5.27 -20.84 8.96
C LEU A 125 -3.84 -21.29 8.67
N ARG A 126 -3.02 -21.47 9.71
CA ARG A 126 -1.65 -21.96 9.54
C ARG A 126 -1.62 -23.34 8.88
N ASN A 127 -2.48 -24.26 9.29
CA ASN A 127 -2.53 -25.60 8.72
C ASN A 127 -2.92 -25.56 7.24
N LEU A 128 -3.95 -24.78 6.88
CA LEU A 128 -4.34 -24.59 5.48
C LEU A 128 -3.23 -23.91 4.65
N ALA A 129 -2.58 -22.88 5.20
CA ALA A 129 -1.48 -22.16 4.53
C ALA A 129 -0.20 -23.01 4.38
N ASP A 130 -0.01 -24.01 5.24
CA ASP A 130 1.06 -24.98 5.07
C ASP A 130 0.82 -25.82 3.80
N GLN A 131 -0.42 -26.23 3.52
CA GLN A 131 -0.85 -27.08 2.40
C GLN A 131 -1.17 -26.34 1.08
N GLN A 132 -1.55 -25.05 1.14
CA GLN A 132 -2.16 -24.25 0.05
C GLN A 132 -1.44 -24.30 -1.32
N TYR A 133 -0.14 -24.55 -1.35
CA TYR A 133 0.67 -24.60 -2.57
C TYR A 133 1.55 -25.86 -2.64
N GLU A 134 1.20 -26.90 -1.89
CA GLU A 134 1.87 -28.21 -1.96
C GLU A 134 1.30 -29.05 -3.11
N HIS A 135 -0.03 -28.99 -3.28
CA HIS A 135 -0.76 -29.66 -4.36
C HIS A 135 -1.49 -28.60 -5.21
N LEU A 136 -1.00 -28.35 -6.42
CA LEU A 136 -1.43 -27.21 -7.26
C LEU A 136 -2.91 -27.30 -7.67
N GLU A 137 -3.46 -28.50 -7.73
CA GLU A 137 -4.88 -28.77 -8.00
C GLU A 137 -5.79 -28.34 -6.84
N GLN A 138 -5.29 -28.34 -5.61
CA GLN A 138 -6.05 -27.95 -4.40
C GLN A 138 -5.89 -26.47 -4.04
N THR A 139 -4.94 -25.76 -4.68
CA THR A 139 -4.58 -24.39 -4.31
C THR A 139 -5.76 -23.43 -4.27
N LEU A 140 -6.63 -23.44 -5.28
CA LEU A 140 -7.77 -22.51 -5.33
C LEU A 140 -8.81 -22.84 -4.27
N GLU A 141 -9.03 -24.12 -3.99
CA GLU A 141 -9.94 -24.58 -2.94
C GLU A 141 -9.43 -24.17 -1.55
N LEU A 142 -8.17 -24.46 -1.24
CA LEU A 142 -7.56 -24.09 0.04
C LEU A 142 -7.52 -22.57 0.22
N THR A 143 -7.27 -21.81 -0.85
CA THR A 143 -7.36 -20.34 -0.82
C THR A 143 -8.78 -19.87 -0.50
N GLY A 144 -9.80 -20.53 -1.07
CA GLY A 144 -11.21 -20.30 -0.77
C GLY A 144 -11.55 -20.55 0.70
N GLN A 145 -11.11 -21.68 1.25
CA GLN A 145 -11.33 -22.02 2.66
C GLN A 145 -10.68 -21.01 3.62
N ILE A 146 -9.44 -20.58 3.32
CA ILE A 146 -8.78 -19.51 4.11
C ILE A 146 -9.59 -18.22 4.02
N SER A 147 -10.12 -17.87 2.85
CA SER A 147 -10.93 -16.66 2.69
C SER A 147 -12.27 -16.74 3.42
N GLU A 148 -12.90 -17.90 3.47
CA GLU A 148 -14.13 -18.12 4.24
C GLU A 148 -13.87 -17.99 5.74
N MET A 149 -12.73 -18.51 6.21
CA MET A 149 -12.30 -18.29 7.59
C MET A 149 -12.01 -16.82 7.89
N ASN A 150 -11.35 -16.10 6.98
CA ASN A 150 -11.12 -14.67 7.11
C ASN A 150 -12.44 -13.90 7.24
N LEU A 151 -13.43 -14.23 6.40
CA LEU A 151 -14.76 -13.63 6.46
C LEU A 151 -15.42 -13.82 7.83
N ILE A 152 -15.44 -15.05 8.34
CA ILE A 152 -16.02 -15.35 9.67
C ILE A 152 -15.27 -14.64 10.79
N TYR A 153 -13.94 -14.64 10.73
CA TYR A 153 -13.12 -13.94 11.70
C TYR A 153 -13.44 -12.45 11.74
N LEU A 154 -13.51 -11.80 10.57
CA LEU A 154 -13.88 -10.39 10.44
C LEU A 154 -15.28 -10.11 11.00
N MET A 155 -16.28 -10.91 10.64
CA MET A 155 -17.66 -10.76 11.12
C MET A 155 -17.74 -10.84 12.65
N ARG A 156 -17.10 -11.85 13.24
CA ARG A 156 -17.13 -12.08 14.69
C ARG A 156 -16.36 -11.00 15.46
N LYS A 157 -15.19 -10.57 14.99
CA LYS A 157 -14.41 -9.50 15.64
C LYS A 157 -15.10 -8.15 15.51
N GLU A 158 -15.73 -7.85 14.38
CA GLU A 158 -16.49 -6.60 14.22
C GLU A 158 -17.74 -6.60 15.12
N GLY A 159 -18.46 -7.73 15.24
CA GLY A 159 -19.60 -7.86 16.15
C GLY A 159 -19.25 -7.67 17.63
N ARG A 160 -17.99 -7.93 18.02
CA ARG A 160 -17.46 -7.66 19.37
C ARG A 160 -16.80 -6.28 19.50
N GLY A 161 -16.62 -5.54 18.40
CA GLY A 161 -15.88 -4.27 18.37
C GLY A 161 -14.37 -4.43 18.59
N GLU A 162 -13.81 -5.63 18.38
CA GLU A 162 -12.42 -5.99 18.66
C GLU A 162 -11.52 -5.97 17.41
N LEU A 163 -12.06 -5.59 16.25
CA LEU A 163 -11.33 -5.66 14.99
C LEU A 163 -10.27 -4.56 14.88
N ASN A 164 -9.00 -4.96 14.83
CA ASN A 164 -7.84 -4.07 14.69
C ASN A 164 -7.03 -4.43 13.43
N LEU A 165 -7.38 -3.83 12.30
CA LEU A 165 -6.65 -3.98 11.04
C LEU A 165 -5.75 -2.77 10.80
N GLY A 166 -4.52 -2.99 10.31
CA GLY A 166 -3.63 -1.92 9.85
C GLY A 166 -2.98 -1.04 10.93
N LYS A 167 -3.21 -1.33 12.22
CA LYS A 167 -2.47 -0.67 13.31
C LYS A 167 -1.22 -1.47 13.64
N LYS A 168 -0.05 -0.82 13.69
CA LYS A 168 1.14 -1.41 14.31
C LYS A 168 0.78 -1.80 15.73
N THR A 169 0.83 -3.09 16.03
CA THR A 169 0.72 -3.63 17.38
C THR A 169 1.89 -3.10 18.20
N ALA A 170 1.65 -2.02 18.95
CA ALA A 170 2.39 -1.80 20.17
C ALA A 170 1.93 -2.89 21.14
N VAL A 171 2.83 -3.82 21.46
CA VAL A 171 2.66 -4.76 22.56
C VAL A 171 2.39 -3.94 23.84
N GLY A 172 1.28 -4.19 24.52
CA GLY A 172 1.05 -3.56 25.83
C GLY A 172 -0.40 -3.57 26.31
N ASN A 173 -0.73 -4.64 27.05
CA ASN A 173 -1.72 -4.75 28.12
C ASN A 173 -3.21 -4.45 27.86
N ALA A 174 -3.97 -5.51 28.10
CA ALA A 174 -5.37 -5.45 28.51
C ALA A 174 -5.56 -4.53 29.72
N SER A 175 -6.49 -3.59 29.59
CA SER A 175 -7.36 -3.19 30.69
C SER A 175 -8.68 -2.69 30.11
N SER A 176 -9.74 -3.38 30.50
CA SER A 176 -11.14 -2.98 30.41
C SER A 176 -11.39 -1.60 31.01
N SER A 177 -12.23 -0.79 30.37
CA SER A 177 -13.53 -0.38 30.94
C SER A 177 -14.28 0.63 30.05
N GLU A 178 -15.60 0.40 29.98
CA GLU A 178 -16.68 1.39 29.90
C GLU A 178 -17.01 2.12 28.57
N LYS A 179 -18.17 1.70 28.02
CA LYS A 179 -19.15 2.56 27.34
C LYS A 179 -19.54 3.72 28.27
N PRO A 180 -19.87 4.89 27.70
CA PRO A 180 -21.28 5.29 27.71
C PRO A 180 -21.79 5.76 26.35
N ALA A 181 -23.12 5.84 26.27
CA ALA A 181 -23.93 5.89 25.07
C ALA A 181 -24.31 7.31 24.63
N ILE A 182 -24.52 7.43 23.31
CA ILE A 182 -25.45 8.30 22.55
C ILE A 182 -25.17 9.82 22.48
N ALA A 183 -24.94 10.29 21.25
CA ALA A 183 -25.58 11.51 20.75
C ALA A 183 -25.93 11.33 19.25
N ALA A 184 -27.19 11.58 18.93
CA ALA A 184 -27.79 11.44 17.61
C ALA A 184 -27.16 12.38 16.58
N ALA A 185 -26.86 11.88 15.38
CA ALA A 185 -26.45 12.71 14.25
C ALA A 185 -27.69 13.09 13.41
N PRO A 186 -27.92 14.39 13.12
CA PRO A 186 -28.96 14.81 12.18
C PRO A 186 -28.52 14.61 10.72
N ALA A 187 -29.51 14.67 9.83
CA ALA A 187 -29.53 14.43 8.38
C ALA A 187 -28.41 15.10 7.55
N PRO A 188 -28.12 14.61 6.33
CA PRO A 188 -26.95 15.02 5.54
C PRO A 188 -27.14 16.42 4.97
N VAL A 189 -26.34 17.37 5.47
CA VAL A 189 -26.15 18.66 4.80
C VAL A 189 -25.13 18.44 3.68
N VAL A 190 -25.51 18.75 2.44
CA VAL A 190 -24.63 18.72 1.27
C VAL A 190 -23.47 19.67 1.51
N GLN A 191 -22.33 19.11 1.87
CA GLN A 191 -21.07 19.83 2.02
C GLN A 191 -20.44 19.98 0.64
N THR A 192 -20.31 21.21 0.17
CA THR A 192 -19.55 21.50 -1.05
C THR A 192 -18.10 21.08 -0.85
N THR A 193 -17.37 20.81 -1.94
CA THR A 193 -15.94 20.46 -1.89
C THR A 193 -15.14 21.46 -1.05
N ASP A 194 -15.50 22.74 -1.16
CA ASP A 194 -14.91 23.84 -0.39
C ASP A 194 -15.21 23.74 1.11
N SER A 195 -16.44 23.35 1.50
CA SER A 195 -16.78 23.19 2.92
C SER A 195 -16.04 22.00 3.53
N LEU A 196 -15.84 20.93 2.77
CA LEU A 196 -15.14 19.75 3.25
C LEU A 196 -13.63 20.00 3.40
N VAL A 197 -12.97 20.64 2.42
CA VAL A 197 -11.56 21.03 2.52
C VAL A 197 -11.34 21.98 3.71
N SER A 198 -12.26 22.93 3.92
CA SER A 198 -12.18 23.85 5.07
C SER A 198 -12.29 23.14 6.42
N ALA A 199 -13.04 22.03 6.51
CA ALA A 199 -13.17 21.23 7.71
C ALA A 199 -11.86 20.49 8.05
N TYR A 200 -11.20 19.89 7.05
CA TYR A 200 -9.89 19.26 7.20
C TYR A 200 -8.81 20.27 7.60
N LEU A 201 -8.82 21.47 7.00
CA LEU A 201 -7.89 22.54 7.36
C LEU A 201 -8.10 23.02 8.81
N ARG A 202 -9.34 23.12 9.28
CA ARG A 202 -9.65 23.47 10.67
C ARG A 202 -9.12 22.43 11.65
N ARG A 203 -9.33 21.15 11.37
CA ARG A 203 -8.80 20.04 12.21
C ARG A 203 -7.28 20.00 12.20
N ALA A 204 -6.65 20.20 11.05
CA ALA A 204 -5.21 20.33 10.94
C ALA A 204 -4.67 21.44 11.86
N GLN A 205 -5.33 22.61 11.90
CA GLN A 205 -4.95 23.69 12.82
C GLN A 205 -5.14 23.31 14.29
N GLU A 206 -6.19 22.57 14.64
CA GLU A 206 -6.40 22.08 16.02
C GLU A 206 -5.31 21.10 16.47
N TYR A 207 -4.91 20.18 15.60
CA TYR A 207 -3.80 19.27 15.87
C TYR A 207 -2.44 20.00 15.89
N GLU A 208 -2.28 21.03 15.09
CA GLU A 208 -1.07 21.87 15.08
C GLU A 208 -0.91 22.62 16.40
N LYS A 209 -1.99 23.16 16.97
CA LYS A 209 -2.00 23.76 18.32
C LYS A 209 -1.58 22.75 19.39
N LYS A 210 -1.88 21.47 19.18
CA LYS A 210 -1.48 20.36 20.06
C LYS A 210 -0.09 19.81 19.74
N GLN A 211 0.63 20.41 18.78
CA GLN A 211 1.92 19.95 18.26
C GLN A 211 1.94 18.51 17.72
N ASP A 212 0.78 17.94 17.39
CA ASP A 212 0.67 16.59 16.82
C ASP A 212 0.86 16.63 15.31
N TYR A 213 2.09 16.87 14.87
CA TYR A 213 2.42 17.05 13.45
C TYR A 213 2.06 15.83 12.59
N SER A 214 2.00 14.63 13.16
CA SER A 214 1.62 13.41 12.44
C SER A 214 0.17 13.44 11.98
N ARG A 215 -0.74 13.85 12.87
CA ARG A 215 -2.16 14.04 12.54
C ARG A 215 -2.37 15.26 11.65
N VAL A 216 -1.58 16.32 11.83
CA VAL A 216 -1.63 17.49 10.94
C VAL A 216 -1.32 17.10 9.49
N ILE A 217 -0.24 16.33 9.27
CA ILE A 217 0.13 15.86 7.92
C ILE A 217 -0.99 14.99 7.32
N LEU A 218 -1.63 14.14 8.13
CA LEU A 218 -2.73 13.29 7.67
C LEU A 218 -3.93 14.13 7.19
N GLU A 219 -4.44 15.03 8.04
CA GLU A 219 -5.60 15.89 7.71
C GLU A 219 -5.32 16.77 6.49
N LEU A 220 -4.10 17.31 6.37
CA LEU A 220 -3.72 18.11 5.20
C LEU A 220 -3.56 17.27 3.92
N ARG A 221 -3.10 16.01 4.03
CA ARG A 221 -3.04 15.10 2.86
C ARG A 221 -4.42 14.71 2.39
N ASP A 222 -5.36 14.49 3.30
CA ASP A 222 -6.76 14.23 2.97
C ASP A 222 -7.40 15.46 2.30
N ALA A 223 -7.10 16.66 2.79
CA ALA A 223 -7.49 17.91 2.13
C ALA A 223 -6.96 18.01 0.69
N THR A 224 -5.68 17.67 0.45
CA THR A 224 -5.11 17.66 -0.92
C THR A 224 -5.67 16.55 -1.82
N ARG A 225 -6.28 15.49 -1.26
CA ARG A 225 -6.94 14.45 -2.05
C ARG A 225 -8.30 14.91 -2.56
N ILE A 226 -8.99 15.72 -1.76
CA ILE A 226 -10.30 16.28 -2.10
C ILE A 226 -10.15 17.43 -3.10
N ASP A 227 -9.20 18.33 -2.85
CA ASP A 227 -8.83 19.38 -3.79
C ASP A 227 -7.31 19.36 -4.07
N PRO A 228 -6.88 18.63 -5.10
CA PRO A 228 -5.48 18.57 -5.51
C PRO A 228 -4.92 19.91 -6.02
N ARG A 229 -5.79 20.86 -6.38
CA ARG A 229 -5.42 22.16 -6.96
C ARG A 229 -5.38 23.29 -5.94
N ASN A 230 -5.62 22.99 -4.66
CA ASN A 230 -5.55 23.98 -3.60
C ASN A 230 -4.10 24.35 -3.25
N SER A 231 -3.64 25.54 -3.64
CA SER A 231 -2.28 25.99 -3.31
C SER A 231 -2.05 26.08 -1.79
N SER A 232 -3.04 26.57 -1.04
CA SER A 232 -2.96 26.75 0.41
C SER A 232 -2.74 25.45 1.16
N CYS A 233 -3.33 24.33 0.70
CA CYS A 233 -3.10 23.02 1.29
C CYS A 233 -1.65 22.54 1.10
N HIS A 234 -1.08 22.74 -0.09
CA HIS A 234 0.31 22.41 -0.37
C HIS A 234 1.29 23.31 0.40
N SER A 235 0.99 24.61 0.53
CA SER A 235 1.78 25.54 1.35
C SER A 235 1.82 25.12 2.82
N ARG A 236 0.65 24.76 3.41
CA ARG A 236 0.58 24.25 4.78
C ARG A 236 1.33 22.93 4.97
N LEU A 237 1.23 21.99 4.03
CA LEU A 237 2.05 20.76 4.09
C LEU A 237 3.54 21.09 4.10
N GLY A 238 3.98 22.02 3.26
CA GLY A 238 5.37 22.48 3.23
C GLY A 238 5.84 23.03 4.57
N GLU A 239 5.03 23.84 5.24
CA GLU A 239 5.34 24.40 6.57
C GLU A 239 5.47 23.32 7.64
N ILE A 240 4.57 22.34 7.66
CA ILE A 240 4.60 21.26 8.64
C ILE A 240 5.79 20.32 8.39
N TYR A 241 6.14 20.08 7.13
CA TYR A 241 7.35 19.35 6.79
C TYR A 241 8.62 20.10 7.20
N LEU A 242 8.65 21.43 7.12
CA LEU A 242 9.74 22.23 7.68
C LEU A 242 9.83 22.08 9.21
N LYS A 243 8.69 22.17 9.92
CA LYS A 243 8.64 22.02 11.39
C LYS A 243 9.09 20.63 11.86
N THR A 244 8.88 19.61 11.03
CA THR A 244 9.31 18.22 11.30
C THR A 244 10.69 17.88 10.72
N ASN A 245 11.46 18.88 10.31
CA ASN A 245 12.82 18.76 9.77
C ASN A 245 12.93 17.94 8.47
N GLN A 246 11.86 17.85 7.69
CA GLN A 246 11.78 17.16 6.40
C GLN A 246 11.91 18.16 5.23
N ALA A 247 13.03 18.88 5.16
CA ALA A 247 13.25 20.00 4.23
C ALA A 247 13.07 19.62 2.74
N LYS A 248 13.41 18.38 2.34
CA LYS A 248 13.21 17.89 0.96
C LYS A 248 11.72 17.81 0.60
N MET A 249 10.91 17.24 1.49
CA MET A 249 9.46 17.16 1.31
C MET A 249 8.81 18.53 1.35
N ALA A 250 9.28 19.40 2.26
CA ALA A 250 8.84 20.77 2.31
C ALA A 250 9.05 21.51 0.98
N LYS A 251 10.24 21.37 0.37
CA LYS A 251 10.55 21.96 -0.94
C LYS A 251 9.56 21.54 -2.01
N ILE A 252 9.27 20.23 -2.10
CA ILE A 252 8.35 19.67 -3.10
C ILE A 252 6.97 20.31 -2.95
N HIS A 253 6.44 20.38 -1.74
CA HIS A 253 5.12 20.94 -1.48
C HIS A 253 5.06 22.46 -1.70
N PHE A 254 6.11 23.21 -1.35
CA PHE A 254 6.17 24.65 -1.68
C PHE A 254 6.27 24.89 -3.19
N MET A 255 7.06 24.11 -3.91
CA MET A 255 7.11 24.19 -5.38
C MET A 255 5.73 23.88 -5.97
N LYS A 256 5.02 22.88 -5.44
CA LYS A 256 3.69 22.53 -5.92
C LYS A 256 2.67 23.64 -5.65
N ALA A 257 2.74 24.29 -4.50
CA ALA A 257 1.90 25.44 -4.20
C ALA A 257 2.16 26.61 -5.18
N LEU A 258 3.41 26.88 -5.53
CA LEU A 258 3.79 27.93 -6.48
C LEU A 258 3.44 27.60 -7.93
N GLU A 259 3.42 26.31 -8.30
CA GLU A 259 2.88 25.86 -9.60
C GLU A 259 1.39 26.16 -9.72
N LEU A 260 0.64 26.02 -8.63
CA LEU A 260 -0.81 26.24 -8.59
C LEU A 260 -1.16 27.72 -8.43
N ASN A 261 -0.43 28.42 -7.57
CA ASN A 261 -0.54 29.85 -7.34
C ASN A 261 0.86 30.47 -7.21
N SER A 262 1.33 31.08 -8.29
CA SER A 262 2.64 31.75 -8.35
C SER A 262 2.83 32.89 -7.34
N LYS A 263 1.74 33.39 -6.73
CA LYS A 263 1.76 34.48 -5.73
C LYS A 263 1.52 34.00 -4.30
N ASP A 264 1.61 32.69 -4.04
CA ASP A 264 1.46 32.17 -2.67
C ASP A 264 2.65 32.61 -1.79
N GLU A 265 2.39 33.60 -0.94
CA GLU A 265 3.40 34.21 -0.06
C GLU A 265 3.98 33.22 0.94
N ALA A 266 3.16 32.29 1.45
CA ALA A 266 3.58 31.27 2.40
C ALA A 266 4.55 30.29 1.74
N ALA A 267 4.27 29.88 0.50
CA ALA A 267 5.16 29.03 -0.26
C ALA A 267 6.48 29.73 -0.65
N LEU A 268 6.43 31.00 -1.05
CA LEU A 268 7.64 31.79 -1.34
C LEU A 268 8.53 31.94 -0.09
N ALA A 269 7.93 32.27 1.06
CA ALA A 269 8.65 32.40 2.31
C ALA A 269 9.21 31.06 2.78
N GLY A 270 8.43 29.99 2.66
CA GLY A 270 8.83 28.63 3.00
C GLY A 270 10.01 28.12 2.15
N LEU A 271 9.98 28.37 0.85
CA LEU A 271 11.05 27.96 -0.07
C LEU A 271 12.36 28.72 0.21
N LYS A 272 12.29 30.03 0.50
CA LYS A 272 13.45 30.81 0.96
C LYS A 272 14.06 30.26 2.26
N LYS A 273 13.24 29.80 3.20
CA LYS A 273 13.72 29.16 4.45
C LYS A 273 14.39 27.81 4.17
N VAL A 274 13.82 26.99 3.29
CA VAL A 274 14.41 25.71 2.87
C VAL A 274 15.77 25.93 2.19
N GLU A 275 15.87 26.94 1.33
CA GLU A 275 17.09 27.23 0.57
C GLU A 275 18.14 27.97 1.41
N GLY A 276 17.73 28.85 2.32
CA GLY A 276 18.63 29.53 3.26
C GLY A 276 19.26 28.60 4.31
N ASN A 277 18.59 27.48 4.64
CA ASN A 277 19.16 26.43 5.50
C ASN A 277 20.08 25.45 4.76
N ARG A 278 20.26 25.61 3.43
CA ARG A 278 21.12 24.75 2.63
C ARG A 278 22.45 25.46 2.39
N ALA A 279 23.51 25.00 3.05
CA ALA A 279 24.89 25.31 2.62
C ALA A 279 25.05 24.91 1.13
N PRO A 280 25.88 25.62 0.34
CA PRO A 280 25.86 25.55 -1.11
C PRO A 280 26.45 24.22 -1.60
N ALA A 281 25.60 23.23 -1.81
CA ALA A 281 25.91 22.08 -2.61
C ALA A 281 24.63 21.62 -3.32
N GLU A 282 24.77 21.46 -4.63
CA GLU A 282 23.77 20.94 -5.58
C GLU A 282 22.81 21.96 -6.20
N ILE A 283 23.40 22.88 -6.98
CA ILE A 283 22.81 23.34 -8.23
C ILE A 283 23.68 22.80 -9.36
N ALA A 284 23.47 21.54 -9.74
CA ALA A 284 24.00 20.99 -10.98
C ALA A 284 23.14 19.83 -11.46
N SER A 285 22.02 20.16 -12.13
CA SER A 285 21.64 19.58 -13.42
C SER A 285 20.17 19.86 -13.70
N GLY A 286 19.90 20.25 -14.94
CA GLY A 286 18.56 20.19 -15.50
C GLY A 286 17.87 21.53 -15.71
N LYS A 287 18.37 22.33 -16.67
CA LYS A 287 17.50 22.89 -17.72
C LYS A 287 18.34 23.39 -18.91
N LYS A 288 18.41 22.54 -19.95
CA LYS A 288 18.66 22.95 -21.33
C LYS A 288 17.45 23.76 -21.80
N SER A 289 17.68 25.00 -22.22
CA SER A 289 16.84 25.74 -23.18
C SER A 289 17.66 26.94 -23.65
N GLY A 290 18.34 26.79 -24.79
CA GLY A 290 19.04 27.88 -25.47
C GLY A 290 18.56 27.93 -26.92
N LYS A 291 17.66 28.87 -27.21
CA LYS A 291 17.34 29.32 -28.57
C LYS A 291 18.32 30.44 -28.92
N VAL A 292 19.08 30.19 -29.99
CA VAL A 292 19.34 31.05 -31.16
C VAL A 292 19.54 32.56 -30.93
N ASP A 293 20.72 33.08 -31.28
CA ASP A 293 20.91 34.07 -32.37
C ASP A 293 22.42 34.42 -32.59
N PRO A 294 22.82 35.05 -33.71
CA PRO A 294 23.87 34.52 -34.59
C PRO A 294 25.13 35.39 -34.68
N LYS A 295 26.06 34.98 -35.58
CA LYS A 295 27.02 35.80 -36.34
C LYS A 295 28.50 35.70 -35.89
N ALA A 296 29.25 34.85 -36.57
CA ALA A 296 30.59 35.15 -37.11
C ALA A 296 31.16 33.93 -37.87
N THR A 297 31.18 34.00 -39.20
CA THR A 297 32.04 33.21 -40.10
C THR A 297 33.42 33.87 -40.22
N PRO A 298 34.41 33.30 -40.95
CA PRO A 298 34.74 31.89 -41.20
C PRO A 298 36.27 31.63 -41.04
N LYS A 299 36.70 30.36 -41.19
CA LYS A 299 37.91 29.88 -41.91
C LYS A 299 38.18 28.43 -41.47
N SER A 300 37.88 27.41 -42.28
CA SER A 300 38.63 26.89 -43.46
C SER A 300 39.49 25.67 -43.10
N GLY A 301 39.28 24.55 -43.81
CA GLY A 301 40.16 23.37 -43.83
C GLY A 301 39.44 22.07 -43.48
N LYS A 302 38.85 21.39 -44.48
CA LYS A 302 39.35 20.15 -45.13
C LYS A 302 39.26 18.89 -44.21
N VAL A 303 38.32 17.95 -44.44
CA VAL A 303 38.35 16.85 -45.45
C VAL A 303 39.50 15.88 -45.10
N ASP A 304 39.34 14.61 -44.70
CA ASP A 304 38.48 13.49 -45.13
C ASP A 304 38.29 12.41 -44.02
N PRO A 305 37.34 11.47 -44.18
CA PRO A 305 37.18 10.26 -43.36
C PRO A 305 37.76 9.00 -44.03
N LYS A 306 38.18 7.98 -43.27
CA LYS A 306 37.80 6.57 -43.48
C LYS A 306 38.34 5.59 -42.41
N PRO A 307 37.73 4.40 -42.30
CA PRO A 307 37.86 3.45 -41.19
C PRO A 307 38.74 2.23 -41.55
N GLU A 308 39.13 1.46 -40.55
CA GLU A 308 39.51 0.03 -40.62
C GLU A 308 39.67 -0.41 -39.15
N GLY A 309 39.21 -1.56 -38.67
CA GLY A 309 39.37 -2.90 -39.21
C GLY A 309 39.94 -3.70 -38.05
N GLY A 310 39.16 -4.66 -37.52
CA GLY A 310 39.44 -5.34 -36.26
C GLY A 310 40.65 -6.27 -36.29
N LEU A 311 41.16 -6.63 -35.10
CA LEU A 311 42.06 -7.76 -34.88
C LEU A 311 41.98 -8.22 -33.40
N PHE A 312 41.55 -9.47 -33.23
CA PHE A 312 42.09 -10.53 -32.38
C PHE A 312 42.75 -10.24 -31.01
N GLY A 313 42.46 -11.12 -30.05
CA GLY A 313 43.38 -11.50 -28.96
C GLY A 313 42.73 -11.44 -27.58
N LEU A 314 42.08 -12.51 -27.10
CA LEU A 314 42.74 -13.63 -26.39
C LEU A 314 43.47 -13.17 -25.12
N PHE A 315 42.88 -13.30 -23.93
CA PHE A 315 43.63 -13.62 -22.71
C PHE A 315 42.72 -14.27 -21.67
N GLY A 316 42.95 -15.56 -21.47
CA GLY A 316 42.41 -16.32 -20.36
C GLY A 316 43.25 -16.17 -19.09
N GLY A 317 42.56 -16.33 -17.95
CA GLY A 317 42.96 -17.07 -16.75
C GLY A 317 44.27 -16.74 -16.05
N LYS A 318 44.18 -16.48 -14.73
CA LYS A 318 44.44 -17.51 -13.69
C LYS A 318 44.34 -16.95 -12.26
N LYS A 319 43.71 -17.79 -11.42
CA LYS A 319 44.10 -18.23 -10.06
C LYS A 319 44.37 -17.20 -8.96
N LYS A 320 43.65 -17.36 -7.85
CA LYS A 320 44.08 -18.26 -6.76
C LYS A 320 42.87 -18.89 -6.09
#